data_AF-A0A2I0MJX3-F1
#
_entry.id   AF-A0A2I0MJX3-F1
#
_cell.length_a   1.000
_cell.length_b   1.000
_cell.length_c   1.000
_cell.angle_alpha   90.00
_cell.angle_beta   90.00
_cell.angle_gamma   90.00
#
_symmetry.space_group_name_H-M   'P 1'
#
loop_
_entity.id
_entity.type
_entity.pdbx_description
1 polymer ?
#
loop_
_entity_poly.entity_id
_entity_poly.type
_entity_poly.pdbx_seq_one_letter_code
_entity_poly.pdbx_strand_id
1 'polypeptide(L)'
;CAGGTIDITVHEIQENHHLKELHKATGGGWGGNRVDENFTHFLKEIFDDGVWDEYVKNHPTELQHMLYSFSLQKCSASREAVYIHCYYNLTRVANSKKDISHFFKNAKGAVWCDGMIMITYEKMKSFFDYSIKNIICALREILDKPEIAKVKYILLVGGFASSVILRDAISQAFGEKYHIFCPLEVQVAVAKGAVLFGVNPDIVASRVSAWTYGLAVTQEFDATIHDFRKKRVSKADGYTYSVDIFKKLVGIGDTVNINEVAHYYFHPTEPDQTSVHFSFHGTEKQDALYVDEEEIERLGSCIVPMPDTTLGKKLKLKLDIKFGLTEFKATCTDVTSNESQTVMIDFLSV
;
A
#
# COMPACT_ATOMS: atom_id res chain seq x y z
N CYS A 1 2.78 10.60 -3.70
CA CYS A 1 2.35 10.86 -5.09
C CYS A 1 3.46 10.49 -6.08
N ALA A 2 3.51 9.23 -6.52
CA ALA A 2 4.50 8.73 -7.47
C ALA A 2 3.95 8.69 -8.90
N GLY A 3 4.73 8.12 -9.82
CA GLY A 3 4.30 7.86 -11.20
C GLY A 3 3.18 6.81 -11.26
N GLY A 4 3.36 5.64 -10.67
CA GLY A 4 2.35 4.58 -10.69
C GLY A 4 1.24 4.77 -9.65
N THR A 5 1.66 4.92 -8.39
CA THR A 5 0.75 4.87 -7.23
C THR A 5 0.65 6.21 -6.50
N ILE A 6 -0.50 6.41 -5.87
CA ILE A 6 -0.67 7.39 -4.80
C ILE A 6 -0.84 6.60 -3.51
N ASP A 7 0.02 6.87 -2.54
CA ASP A 7 -0.05 6.33 -1.20
C ASP A 7 -0.36 7.47 -0.22
N ILE A 8 -1.32 7.23 0.66
CA ILE A 8 -1.81 8.17 1.67
C ILE A 8 -1.62 7.51 3.03
N THR A 9 -0.94 8.22 3.92
CA THR A 9 -0.72 7.82 5.31
C THR A 9 -1.06 8.99 6.23
N VAL A 10 -1.51 8.69 7.44
CA VAL A 10 -1.86 9.71 8.43
C VAL A 10 -1.06 9.48 9.69
N HIS A 11 -0.35 10.51 10.13
CA HIS A 11 0.53 10.45 11.29
C HIS A 11 0.25 11.61 12.24
N GLU A 12 0.32 11.32 13.54
CA GLU A 12 0.43 12.29 14.62
C GLU A 12 1.90 12.43 15.04
N ILE A 13 2.37 13.68 15.15
CA ILE A 13 3.66 13.99 15.75
C ILE A 13 3.42 14.18 17.25
N GLN A 14 3.99 13.30 18.07
CA GLN A 14 3.86 13.33 19.52
C GLN A 14 4.76 14.41 20.16
N GLU A 15 4.57 14.69 21.45
CA GLU A 15 5.36 15.68 22.20
C GLU A 15 6.87 15.35 22.22
N ASN A 16 7.21 14.06 22.20
CA ASN A 16 8.59 13.56 22.11
C ASN A 16 9.13 13.52 20.67
N HIS A 17 8.41 14.11 19.70
CA HIS A 17 8.72 14.09 18.26
C HIS A 17 8.68 12.71 17.58
N HIS A 18 8.16 11.68 18.25
CA HIS A 18 7.90 10.40 17.60
C HIS A 18 6.60 10.45 16.78
N LEU A 19 6.53 9.56 15.80
CA LEU A 19 5.42 9.42 14.87
C LEU A 19 4.50 8.29 15.31
N LYS A 20 3.21 8.60 15.43
CA LYS A 20 2.14 7.62 15.63
C LYS A 20 1.30 7.55 14.38
N GLU A 21 1.22 6.39 13.72
CA GLU A 21 0.28 6.21 12.62
C GLU A 21 -1.16 6.18 13.16
N LEU A 22 -2.06 6.92 12.52
CA LEU A 22 -3.47 7.02 12.92
C LEU A 22 -4.42 6.23 12.02
N HIS A 23 -4.00 5.93 10.80
CA HIS A 23 -4.79 5.21 9.83
C HIS A 23 -3.87 4.40 8.92
N LYS A 24 -4.26 3.15 8.64
CA LYS A 24 -3.48 2.26 7.77
C LYS A 24 -3.22 2.91 6.42
N ALA A 25 -2.03 2.70 5.87
CA ALA A 25 -1.71 3.16 4.53
C ALA A 25 -2.79 2.73 3.51
N THR A 26 -3.22 3.66 2.68
CA THR A 26 -4.19 3.43 1.60
C THR A 26 -3.71 4.09 0.33
N GLY A 27 -4.21 3.64 -0.82
CA GLY A 27 -3.72 4.15 -2.08
C GLY A 27 -4.39 3.55 -3.29
N GLY A 28 -3.90 3.95 -4.46
CA GLY A 28 -4.40 3.43 -5.73
C GLY A 28 -3.53 3.82 -6.92
N GLY A 29 -3.78 3.12 -8.05
CA GLY A 29 -3.11 3.30 -9.33
C GLY A 29 -3.55 4.55 -10.09
N TRP A 30 -3.57 5.71 -9.42
CA TRP A 30 -4.01 7.00 -9.95
C TRP A 30 -2.86 8.00 -10.09
N GLY A 31 -1.61 7.52 -10.08
CA GLY A 31 -0.42 8.35 -10.16
C GLY A 31 -0.24 9.04 -11.51
N GLY A 32 0.90 9.70 -11.67
CA GLY A 32 1.25 10.45 -12.88
C GLY A 32 1.23 9.64 -14.18
N ASN A 33 1.35 8.32 -14.15
CA ASN A 33 1.30 7.45 -15.32
C ASN A 33 -0.09 7.49 -16.00
N ARG A 34 -1.18 7.66 -15.23
CA ARG A 34 -2.52 7.83 -15.80
C ARG A 34 -2.64 9.10 -16.64
N VAL A 35 -1.91 10.15 -16.26
CA VAL A 35 -1.83 11.38 -17.05
C VAL A 35 -1.07 11.14 -18.36
N ASP A 36 0.00 10.35 -18.31
CA ASP A 36 0.78 9.98 -19.51
C ASP A 36 -0.04 9.11 -20.47
N GLU A 37 -0.84 8.18 -19.94
CA GLU A 37 -1.79 7.37 -20.70
C GLU A 37 -2.85 8.23 -21.39
N ASN A 38 -3.45 9.19 -20.66
CA ASN A 38 -4.44 10.11 -21.21
C ASN A 38 -3.86 11.01 -22.32
N PHE A 39 -2.62 11.48 -22.14
CA PHE A 39 -1.91 12.22 -23.17
C PHE A 39 -1.63 11.36 -24.41
N THR A 40 -1.18 10.12 -24.21
CA THR A 40 -0.93 9.16 -25.29
C THR A 40 -2.21 8.86 -26.07
N HIS A 41 -3.32 8.65 -25.36
CA HIS A 41 -4.64 8.48 -25.98
C HIS A 41 -5.05 9.70 -26.80
N PHE A 42 -4.83 10.90 -26.27
CA PHE A 42 -5.12 12.14 -26.99
C PHE A 42 -4.29 12.29 -28.27
N LEU A 43 -3.01 11.91 -28.26
CA LEU A 43 -2.21 11.89 -29.50
C LEU A 43 -2.75 10.86 -30.50
N LYS A 44 -3.20 9.69 -30.04
CA LYS A 44 -3.83 8.69 -30.90
C LYS A 44 -5.15 9.18 -31.51
N GLU A 45 -5.94 9.95 -30.76
CA GLU A 45 -7.16 10.60 -31.26
C GLU A 45 -6.86 11.66 -32.33
N ILE A 46 -5.79 12.44 -32.14
CA ILE A 46 -5.36 13.44 -33.13
C ILE A 46 -4.85 12.75 -34.38
N PHE A 47 -3.93 11.79 -34.23
CA PHE A 47 -3.26 11.11 -35.33
C PHE A 47 -3.98 9.81 -35.70
N ASP A 48 -5.20 9.98 -36.21
CA ASP A 48 -6.06 8.92 -36.74
C ASP A 48 -5.53 8.29 -38.05
N ASP A 49 -6.37 7.53 -38.75
CA ASP A 49 -6.05 6.93 -40.07
C ASP A 49 -4.80 6.03 -40.07
N GLY A 50 -4.49 5.42 -38.92
CA GLY A 50 -3.33 4.53 -38.73
C GLY A 50 -1.99 5.24 -38.59
N VAL A 51 -1.96 6.58 -38.60
CA VAL A 51 -0.72 7.38 -38.45
C VAL A 51 -0.05 7.11 -37.10
N TRP A 52 -0.82 7.15 -36.01
CA TRP A 52 -0.29 6.88 -34.68
C TRP A 52 0.31 5.48 -34.56
N ASP A 53 -0.42 4.45 -34.99
CA ASP A 53 0.00 3.06 -34.86
C ASP A 53 1.25 2.77 -35.73
N GLU A 54 1.35 3.37 -36.93
CA GLU A 54 2.55 3.29 -37.77
C GLU A 54 3.76 3.99 -37.13
N TYR A 55 3.57 5.20 -36.58
CA TYR A 55 4.62 5.96 -35.92
C TYR A 55 5.16 5.22 -34.69
N VAL A 56 4.29 4.73 -33.80
CA VAL A 56 4.68 4.01 -32.59
C VAL A 56 5.46 2.74 -32.94
N LYS A 57 5.04 2.02 -33.98
CA LYS A 57 5.70 0.78 -34.43
C LYS A 57 7.10 1.03 -35.00
N ASN A 58 7.26 2.07 -35.83
CA ASN A 58 8.47 2.29 -36.60
C ASN A 58 9.49 3.24 -35.92
N HIS A 59 9.04 4.07 -34.97
CA HIS A 59 9.85 5.12 -34.34
C HIS A 59 9.75 5.15 -32.80
N PRO A 60 9.98 4.03 -32.10
CA PRO A 60 9.80 3.94 -30.66
C PRO A 60 10.73 4.87 -29.85
N THR A 61 11.94 5.15 -30.34
CA THR A 61 12.88 6.08 -29.67
C THR A 61 12.36 7.52 -29.67
N GLU A 62 11.77 7.98 -30.77
CA GLU A 62 11.18 9.33 -30.84
C GLU A 62 9.94 9.45 -29.95
N LEU A 63 9.12 8.40 -29.92
CA LEU A 63 8.00 8.30 -28.97
C LEU A 63 8.50 8.41 -27.53
N GLN A 64 9.54 7.65 -27.15
CA GLN A 64 10.10 7.69 -25.81
C GLN A 64 10.57 9.10 -25.43
N HIS A 65 11.25 9.80 -26.35
CA HIS A 65 11.68 11.18 -26.12
C HIS A 65 10.51 12.16 -25.99
N MET A 66 9.46 11.99 -26.81
CA MET A 66 8.24 12.79 -26.72
C MET A 66 7.55 12.62 -25.36
N LEU A 67 7.37 11.37 -24.92
CA LEU A 67 6.75 11.04 -23.63
C LEU A 67 7.60 11.54 -22.45
N TYR A 68 8.92 11.43 -22.54
CA TYR A 68 9.82 12.01 -21.55
C TYR A 68 9.67 13.53 -21.48
N SER A 69 9.67 14.23 -22.62
CA SER A 69 9.46 15.68 -22.67
C SER A 69 8.12 16.08 -22.03
N PHE A 70 7.04 15.35 -22.35
CA PHE A 70 5.73 15.53 -21.72
C PHE A 70 5.79 15.32 -20.20
N SER A 71 6.49 14.30 -19.72
CA SER A 71 6.61 14.01 -18.29
C SER A 71 7.26 15.17 -17.51
N LEU A 72 8.20 15.89 -18.11
CA LEU A 72 8.80 17.10 -17.53
C LEU A 72 7.78 18.24 -17.45
N GLN A 73 7.00 18.43 -18.52
CA GLN A 73 5.97 19.48 -18.57
C GLN A 73 4.81 19.21 -17.59
N LYS A 74 4.41 17.95 -17.43
CA LYS A 74 3.42 17.51 -16.44
C LYS A 74 3.79 17.92 -15.01
N CYS A 75 5.09 17.91 -14.70
CA CYS A 75 5.66 18.28 -13.40
C CYS A 75 6.03 19.76 -13.30
N SER A 76 5.71 20.56 -14.31
CA SER A 76 6.00 22.00 -14.35
C SER A 76 5.19 22.79 -13.32
N ALA A 77 5.72 23.96 -12.96
CA ALA A 77 5.02 24.98 -12.17
C ALA A 77 4.23 25.99 -13.03
N SER A 78 4.35 25.91 -14.37
CA SER A 78 3.69 26.82 -15.30
C SER A 78 2.18 26.54 -15.38
N ARG A 79 1.39 27.62 -15.50
CA ARG A 79 -0.06 27.58 -15.76
C ARG A 79 -0.41 28.01 -17.19
N GLU A 80 0.56 27.90 -18.09
CA GLU A 80 0.44 28.29 -19.49
C GLU A 80 0.22 27.08 -20.40
N ALA A 81 0.06 27.35 -21.69
CA ALA A 81 0.05 26.31 -22.70
C ALA A 81 1.39 25.58 -22.75
N VAL A 82 1.33 24.28 -23.04
CA VAL A 82 2.49 23.40 -23.14
C VAL A 82 2.81 23.18 -24.61
N TYR A 83 4.08 23.21 -24.98
CA TYR A 83 4.54 22.94 -26.34
C TYR A 83 5.31 21.63 -26.36
N ILE A 84 4.80 20.65 -27.10
CA ILE A 84 5.43 19.35 -27.28
C ILE A 84 6.06 19.29 -28.66
N HIS A 85 7.34 18.95 -28.73
CA HIS A 85 8.03 18.79 -30.00
C HIS A 85 7.42 17.64 -30.81
N CYS A 86 7.05 17.92 -32.05
CA CYS A 86 6.57 16.92 -33.01
C CYS A 86 7.73 16.50 -33.90
N TYR A 87 8.19 15.26 -33.74
CA TYR A 87 9.33 14.76 -34.48
C TYR A 87 9.05 14.64 -35.98
N TYR A 88 10.10 14.80 -36.79
CA TYR A 88 10.02 14.79 -38.24
C TYR A 88 9.37 13.51 -38.78
N ASN A 89 9.65 12.33 -38.20
CA ASN A 89 9.05 11.10 -38.69
C ASN A 89 7.54 11.04 -38.43
N LEU A 90 7.04 11.55 -37.30
CA LEU A 90 5.59 11.70 -37.08
C LEU A 90 4.97 12.62 -38.12
N THR A 91 5.58 13.79 -38.35
CA THR A 91 5.14 14.73 -39.38
C THR A 91 5.14 14.11 -40.78
N ARG A 92 6.15 13.32 -41.12
CA ARG A 92 6.26 12.62 -42.40
C ARG A 92 5.16 11.57 -42.57
N VAL A 93 4.91 10.74 -41.55
CA VAL A 93 3.85 9.72 -41.58
C VAL A 93 2.48 10.40 -41.70
N ALA A 94 2.22 11.45 -40.92
CA ALA A 94 0.96 12.22 -41.00
C ALA A 94 0.75 12.79 -42.41
N ASN A 95 1.76 13.47 -42.96
CA ASN A 95 1.72 14.08 -44.31
C ASN A 95 1.58 13.06 -45.45
N SER A 96 1.91 11.79 -45.23
CA SER A 96 1.64 10.72 -46.21
C SER A 96 0.15 10.44 -46.40
N LYS A 97 -0.69 10.81 -45.42
CA LYS A 97 -2.15 10.66 -45.45
C LYS A 97 -2.85 11.96 -45.84
N LYS A 98 -2.53 13.05 -45.15
CA LYS A 98 -3.08 14.40 -45.35
C LYS A 98 -2.17 15.43 -44.70
N ASP A 99 -2.28 16.71 -45.09
CA ASP A 99 -1.53 17.79 -44.43
C ASP A 99 -1.68 17.73 -42.90
N ILE A 100 -0.57 17.75 -42.16
CA ILE A 100 -0.58 17.58 -40.70
C ILE A 100 -1.52 18.55 -39.99
N SER A 101 -1.64 19.79 -40.48
CA SER A 101 -2.53 20.79 -39.87
C SER A 101 -3.99 20.34 -39.87
N HIS A 102 -4.40 19.47 -40.80
CA HIS A 102 -5.75 18.96 -40.89
C HIS A 102 -6.12 18.00 -39.76
N PHE A 103 -5.16 17.27 -39.18
CA PHE A 103 -5.40 16.42 -38.01
C PHE A 103 -5.80 17.24 -36.77
N PHE A 104 -5.40 18.51 -36.70
CA PHE A 104 -5.68 19.38 -35.55
C PHE A 104 -6.99 20.16 -35.67
N LYS A 105 -7.69 20.14 -36.82
CA LYS A 105 -8.93 20.93 -37.02
C LYS A 105 -10.02 20.62 -35.99
N ASN A 106 -10.12 19.36 -35.55
CA ASN A 106 -11.10 18.91 -34.55
C ASN A 106 -10.48 18.63 -33.18
N ALA A 107 -9.17 18.87 -33.02
CA ALA A 107 -8.43 18.59 -31.79
C ALA A 107 -8.69 19.69 -30.75
N LYS A 108 -9.77 19.55 -29.98
CA LYS A 108 -10.13 20.54 -28.95
C LYS A 108 -8.97 20.78 -27.98
N GLY A 109 -8.50 22.02 -27.90
CA GLY A 109 -7.44 22.42 -26.97
C GLY A 109 -6.02 21.99 -27.38
N ALA A 110 -5.80 21.58 -28.63
CA ALA A 110 -4.48 21.43 -29.22
C ALA A 110 -4.40 22.11 -30.60
N VAL A 111 -3.23 22.65 -30.94
CA VAL A 111 -2.98 23.34 -32.20
C VAL A 111 -1.63 22.91 -32.77
N TRP A 112 -1.59 22.75 -34.08
CA TRP A 112 -0.33 22.58 -34.81
C TRP A 112 0.40 23.92 -34.94
N CYS A 113 1.63 23.98 -34.44
CA CYS A 113 2.50 25.15 -34.47
C CYS A 113 3.85 24.78 -35.08
N ASP A 114 3.85 24.48 -36.38
CA ASP A 114 5.04 24.26 -37.23
C ASP A 114 6.22 23.55 -36.53
N GLY A 115 6.11 22.24 -36.35
CA GLY A 115 7.08 21.42 -35.64
C GLY A 115 6.75 21.21 -34.15
N MET A 116 5.75 21.91 -33.62
CA MET A 116 5.26 21.73 -32.25
C MET A 116 3.76 21.46 -32.18
N ILE A 117 3.37 20.72 -31.15
CA ILE A 117 1.98 20.55 -30.72
C ILE A 117 1.78 21.44 -29.51
N MET A 118 1.06 22.55 -29.68
CA MET A 118 0.65 23.39 -28.57
C MET A 118 -0.59 22.79 -27.92
N ILE A 119 -0.55 22.58 -26.61
CA ILE A 119 -1.65 22.06 -25.80
C ILE A 119 -2.06 23.16 -24.82
N THR A 120 -3.32 23.58 -24.90
CA THR A 120 -3.86 24.58 -23.97
C THR A 120 -3.79 24.08 -22.53
N TYR A 121 -3.64 25.01 -21.57
CA TYR A 121 -3.60 24.66 -20.15
C TYR A 121 -4.86 23.90 -19.69
N GLU A 122 -6.03 24.26 -20.20
CA GLU A 122 -7.28 23.57 -19.87
C GLU A 122 -7.32 22.14 -20.40
N LYS A 123 -6.82 21.88 -21.62
CA LYS A 123 -6.65 20.52 -22.12
C LYS A 123 -5.63 19.75 -21.28
N MET A 124 -4.52 20.38 -20.90
CA MET A 124 -3.52 19.77 -20.01
C MET A 124 -4.15 19.33 -18.69
N LYS A 125 -4.97 20.18 -18.05
CA LYS A 125 -5.71 19.84 -16.83
C LYS A 125 -6.61 18.62 -17.01
N SER A 126 -7.30 18.52 -18.15
CA SER A 126 -8.22 17.40 -18.39
C SER A 126 -7.53 16.02 -18.34
N PHE A 127 -6.23 15.93 -18.64
CA PHE A 127 -5.48 14.68 -18.51
C PHE A 127 -5.32 14.21 -17.06
N PHE A 128 -5.51 15.11 -16.08
CA PHE A 128 -5.41 14.82 -14.65
C PHE A 128 -6.76 14.51 -14.01
N ASP A 129 -7.89 14.72 -14.69
CA ASP A 129 -9.22 14.69 -14.07
C ASP A 129 -9.49 13.39 -13.32
N TYR A 130 -9.17 12.24 -13.94
CA TYR A 130 -9.31 10.94 -13.30
C TYR A 130 -8.43 10.82 -12.04
N SER A 131 -7.15 11.16 -12.14
CA SER A 131 -6.21 11.11 -11.02
C SER A 131 -6.66 12.01 -9.87
N ILE A 132 -6.95 13.28 -10.16
CA ILE A 132 -7.35 14.28 -9.17
C ILE A 132 -8.66 13.88 -8.48
N LYS A 133 -9.66 13.43 -9.25
CA LYS A 133 -10.94 13.01 -8.69
C LYS A 133 -10.77 11.89 -7.67
N ASN A 134 -10.02 10.84 -8.02
CA ASN A 134 -9.80 9.71 -7.11
C ASN A 134 -8.98 10.12 -5.88
N ILE A 135 -7.94 10.95 -6.05
CA ILE A 135 -7.14 11.46 -4.91
C ILE A 135 -8.02 12.28 -3.95
N ILE A 136 -8.86 13.18 -4.48
CA ILE A 136 -9.77 14.00 -3.65
C ILE A 136 -10.78 13.11 -2.93
N CYS A 137 -11.38 12.13 -3.61
CA CYS A 137 -12.31 11.19 -2.97
C CYS A 137 -11.63 10.43 -1.83
N ALA A 138 -10.47 9.83 -2.08
CA ALA A 138 -9.73 9.07 -1.07
C ALA A 138 -9.33 9.95 0.14
N LEU A 139 -8.89 11.19 -0.11
CA LEU A 139 -8.58 12.13 0.97
C LEU A 139 -9.82 12.47 1.81
N ARG A 140 -10.99 12.71 1.18
CA ARG A 140 -12.25 12.95 1.92
C ARG A 140 -12.63 11.76 2.80
N GLU A 141 -12.61 10.55 2.24
CA GLU A 141 -12.93 9.32 2.97
C GLU A 141 -12.06 9.11 4.21
N ILE A 142 -10.77 9.51 4.15
CA ILE A 142 -9.85 9.41 5.29
C ILE A 142 -10.08 10.56 6.28
N LEU A 143 -10.21 11.79 5.79
CA LEU A 143 -10.30 13.00 6.61
C LEU A 143 -11.65 13.15 7.33
N ASP A 144 -12.70 12.49 6.85
CA ASP A 144 -14.03 12.47 7.47
C ASP A 144 -14.12 11.49 8.65
N LYS A 145 -13.10 10.65 8.88
CA LYS A 145 -13.07 9.70 9.99
C LYS A 145 -12.90 10.42 11.35
N PRO A 146 -13.67 10.04 12.39
CA PRO A 146 -13.60 10.68 13.71
C PRO A 146 -12.19 10.70 14.32
N GLU A 147 -11.42 9.62 14.15
CA GLU A 147 -10.05 9.48 14.64
C GLU A 147 -9.05 10.42 13.94
N ILE A 148 -9.40 10.94 12.76
CA ILE A 148 -8.57 11.84 11.95
C ILE A 148 -8.96 13.32 12.13
N ALA A 149 -9.98 13.62 12.94
CA ALA A 149 -10.53 14.97 13.11
C ALA A 149 -9.52 16.05 13.56
N LYS A 150 -8.40 15.65 14.18
CA LYS A 150 -7.35 16.57 14.66
C LYS A 150 -6.28 16.91 13.61
N VAL A 151 -6.31 16.30 12.42
CA VAL A 151 -5.33 16.58 11.37
C VAL A 151 -5.40 18.03 10.92
N LYS A 152 -4.22 18.67 10.82
CA LYS A 152 -4.09 20.08 10.42
C LYS A 152 -3.33 20.27 9.11
N TYR A 153 -2.50 19.30 8.71
CA TYR A 153 -1.58 19.43 7.59
C TYR A 153 -1.81 18.32 6.56
N ILE A 154 -1.72 18.66 5.28
CA ILE A 154 -1.64 17.72 4.16
C ILE A 154 -0.28 17.92 3.50
N LEU A 155 0.57 16.90 3.57
CA LEU A 155 1.91 16.92 2.98
C LEU A 155 1.90 16.22 1.63
N LEU A 156 2.22 16.96 0.56
CA LEU A 156 2.31 16.42 -0.79
C LEU A 156 3.77 16.10 -1.13
N VAL A 157 4.08 14.81 -1.29
CA VAL A 157 5.43 14.31 -1.59
C VAL A 157 5.46 13.37 -2.80
N GLY A 158 6.63 13.22 -3.42
CA GLY A 158 6.85 12.42 -4.64
C GLY A 158 6.78 13.24 -5.93
N GLY A 159 7.33 12.72 -7.02
CA GLY A 159 7.50 13.50 -8.25
C GLY A 159 6.21 14.01 -8.89
N PHE A 160 5.09 13.30 -8.73
CA PHE A 160 3.81 13.79 -9.25
C PHE A 160 3.27 15.01 -8.47
N ALA A 161 3.66 15.14 -7.20
CA ALA A 161 3.33 16.32 -6.38
C ALA A 161 4.09 17.59 -6.81
N SER A 162 5.09 17.51 -7.71
CA SER A 162 5.69 18.69 -8.34
C SER A 162 4.68 19.45 -9.21
N SER A 163 3.69 18.74 -9.79
CA SER A 163 2.71 19.33 -10.70
C SER A 163 1.89 20.42 -10.02
N VAL A 164 1.86 21.61 -10.63
CA VAL A 164 1.01 22.71 -10.14
C VAL A 164 -0.47 22.40 -10.26
N ILE A 165 -0.87 21.64 -11.29
CA ILE A 165 -2.26 21.26 -11.52
C ILE A 165 -2.79 20.40 -10.35
N LEU A 166 -2.01 19.42 -9.91
CA LEU A 166 -2.36 18.60 -8.74
C LEU A 166 -2.40 19.44 -7.46
N ARG A 167 -1.37 20.27 -7.22
CA ARG A 167 -1.29 21.11 -6.02
C ARG A 167 -2.45 22.10 -5.92
N ASP A 168 -2.82 22.73 -7.04
CA ASP A 168 -3.92 23.68 -7.10
C ASP A 168 -5.26 22.99 -6.81
N ALA A 169 -5.51 21.82 -7.42
CA ALA A 169 -6.74 21.07 -7.18
C ALA A 169 -6.89 20.62 -5.72
N ILE A 170 -5.80 20.15 -5.11
CA ILE A 170 -5.79 19.77 -3.69
C ILE A 170 -5.96 21.00 -2.78
N SER A 171 -5.30 22.12 -3.11
CA SER A 171 -5.45 23.40 -2.40
C SER A 171 -6.87 23.94 -2.49
N GLN A 172 -7.50 23.86 -3.65
CA GLN A 172 -8.89 24.24 -3.84
C GLN A 172 -9.85 23.35 -3.05
N ALA A 173 -9.60 22.05 -3.00
CA ALA A 173 -10.49 21.09 -2.33
C ALA A 173 -10.38 21.13 -0.80
N PHE A 174 -9.22 21.46 -0.24
CA PHE A 174 -8.93 21.27 1.19
C PHE A 174 -8.28 22.47 1.88
N GLY A 175 -7.85 23.51 1.15
CA GLY A 175 -7.06 24.62 1.68
C GLY A 175 -7.79 25.53 2.67
N GLU A 176 -9.13 25.49 2.71
CA GLU A 176 -9.91 26.24 3.72
C GLU A 176 -9.76 25.64 5.13
N LYS A 177 -9.61 24.31 5.23
CA LYS A 177 -9.58 23.57 6.50
C LYS A 177 -8.19 23.07 6.88
N TYR A 178 -7.32 22.82 5.89
CA TYR A 178 -6.03 22.19 6.09
C TYR A 178 -4.88 23.02 5.51
N HIS A 179 -3.74 23.01 6.19
CA HIS A 179 -2.50 23.57 5.68
C HIS A 179 -1.87 22.60 4.68
N ILE A 180 -1.84 22.99 3.42
CA ILE A 180 -1.26 22.17 2.35
C ILE A 180 0.19 22.57 2.14
N PHE A 181 1.09 21.60 2.28
CA PHE A 181 2.53 21.82 2.16
C PHE A 181 3.13 20.86 1.14
N CYS A 182 3.97 21.40 0.26
CA CYS A 182 4.77 20.62 -0.68
C CYS A 182 6.24 21.08 -0.52
N PRO A 183 7.16 20.21 -0.09
CA PRO A 183 8.55 20.58 0.12
C PRO A 183 9.23 20.92 -1.21
N LEU A 184 10.28 21.77 -1.16
CA LEU A 184 11.03 22.20 -2.35
C LEU A 184 11.62 20.99 -3.12
N GLU A 185 12.23 20.06 -2.39
CA GLU A 185 12.83 18.84 -2.93
C GLU A 185 11.84 17.65 -2.90
N VAL A 186 10.63 17.87 -3.42
CA VAL A 186 9.50 16.94 -3.37
C VAL A 186 9.80 15.53 -3.90
N GLN A 187 10.69 15.41 -4.89
CA GLN A 187 11.06 14.14 -5.52
C GLN A 187 11.91 13.25 -4.60
N VAL A 188 12.75 13.84 -3.74
CA VAL A 188 13.69 13.10 -2.88
C VAL A 188 13.25 13.07 -1.42
N ALA A 189 12.13 13.71 -1.07
CA ALA A 189 11.64 13.77 0.31
C ALA A 189 11.48 12.39 0.95
N VAL A 190 10.93 11.42 0.20
CA VAL A 190 10.76 10.03 0.68
C VAL A 190 12.11 9.35 0.91
N ALA A 191 13.06 9.49 -0.01
CA ALA A 191 14.40 8.91 0.11
C ALA A 191 15.17 9.51 1.30
N LYS A 192 15.08 10.83 1.52
CA LYS A 192 15.66 11.49 2.70
C LYS A 192 15.03 10.96 3.99
N GLY A 193 13.70 10.80 4.02
CA GLY A 193 12.98 10.19 5.13
C GLY A 193 13.44 8.77 5.42
N ALA A 194 13.65 7.95 4.39
CA ALA A 194 14.16 6.59 4.54
C ALA A 194 15.57 6.54 5.15
N VAL A 195 16.47 7.44 4.74
CA VAL A 195 17.82 7.54 5.33
C VAL A 195 17.74 7.94 6.81
N LEU A 196 16.94 8.96 7.14
CA LEU A 196 16.75 9.39 8.53
C LEU A 196 16.15 8.29 9.40
N PHE A 197 15.20 7.54 8.85
CA PHE A 197 14.59 6.40 9.50
C PHE A 197 15.59 5.25 9.72
N GLY A 198 16.47 4.98 8.76
CA GLY A 198 17.54 3.99 8.93
C GLY A 198 18.54 4.36 10.03
N VAL A 199 18.74 5.66 10.29
CA VAL A 199 19.59 6.15 11.39
C VAL A 199 18.89 6.03 12.74
N ASN A 200 17.58 6.32 12.79
CA ASN A 200 16.78 6.19 14.02
C ASN A 200 15.41 5.56 13.73
N PRO A 201 15.31 4.22 13.76
CA PRO A 201 14.04 3.52 13.52
C PRO A 201 12.99 3.76 14.60
N ASP A 202 13.42 4.09 15.83
CA ASP A 202 12.55 4.34 16.98
C ASP A 202 11.75 5.64 16.87
N ILE A 203 12.00 6.46 15.83
CA ILE A 203 11.22 7.65 15.51
C ILE A 203 9.74 7.31 15.24
N VAL A 204 9.43 6.09 14.80
CA VAL A 204 8.05 5.62 14.69
C VAL A 204 7.70 4.87 15.96
N ALA A 205 6.77 5.40 16.75
CA ALA A 205 6.37 4.80 18.01
C ALA A 205 5.38 3.63 17.80
N SER A 206 4.40 3.83 16.92
CA SER A 206 3.38 2.83 16.64
C SER A 206 2.83 2.92 15.22
N ARG A 207 2.30 1.80 14.74
CA ARG A 207 1.65 1.64 13.44
C ARG A 207 0.21 1.16 13.58
N VAL A 208 -0.57 1.31 12.52
CA VAL A 208 -1.91 0.69 12.43
C VAL A 208 -1.77 -0.59 11.62
N SER A 209 -2.17 -1.72 12.22
CA SER A 209 -2.07 -3.01 11.55
C SER A 209 -2.91 -3.04 10.27
N ALA A 210 -2.28 -3.37 9.14
CA ALA A 210 -2.97 -3.47 7.86
C ALA A 210 -3.74 -4.78 7.70
N TRP A 211 -3.41 -5.79 8.51
CA TRP A 211 -3.97 -7.14 8.49
C TRP A 211 -4.32 -7.59 9.91
N THR A 212 -5.21 -8.57 10.01
CA THR A 212 -5.45 -9.33 11.22
C THR A 212 -4.49 -10.51 11.26
N TYR A 213 -3.67 -10.60 12.31
CA TYR A 213 -2.70 -11.66 12.54
C TYR A 213 -3.16 -12.59 13.65
N GLY A 214 -2.96 -13.89 13.44
CA GLY A 214 -3.40 -14.92 14.37
C GLY A 214 -2.61 -16.21 14.27
N LEU A 215 -3.02 -17.17 15.09
CA LEU A 215 -2.45 -18.51 15.15
C LEU A 215 -3.52 -19.57 14.93
N ALA A 216 -3.13 -20.69 14.34
CA ALA A 216 -3.91 -21.92 14.44
C ALA A 216 -3.81 -22.48 15.86
N VAL A 217 -4.95 -22.63 16.53
CA VAL A 217 -5.03 -23.23 17.87
C VAL A 217 -6.10 -24.31 17.95
N THR A 218 -6.02 -25.11 19.01
CA THR A 218 -7.11 -25.97 19.45
C THR A 218 -7.82 -25.31 20.63
N GLN A 219 -9.13 -25.46 20.72
CA GLN A 219 -9.94 -24.94 21.83
C GLN A 219 -11.02 -25.96 22.21
N GLU A 220 -11.58 -25.83 23.42
CA GLU A 220 -12.72 -26.66 23.84
C GLU A 220 -13.84 -26.61 22.79
N PHE A 221 -14.42 -27.77 22.48
CA PHE A 221 -15.47 -27.82 21.46
C PHE A 221 -16.78 -27.25 22.00
N ASP A 222 -17.14 -26.04 21.55
CA ASP A 222 -18.46 -25.46 21.72
C ASP A 222 -19.36 -25.72 20.50
N ALA A 223 -20.45 -26.46 20.70
CA ALA A 223 -21.41 -26.82 19.66
C ALA A 223 -22.22 -25.63 19.11
N THR A 224 -22.20 -24.47 19.76
CA THR A 224 -22.94 -23.27 19.34
C THR A 224 -22.20 -22.46 18.29
N ILE A 225 -20.87 -22.54 18.28
CA ILE A 225 -20.01 -21.72 17.41
C ILE A 225 -19.07 -22.56 16.53
N HIS A 226 -18.72 -23.79 16.94
CA HIS A 226 -17.76 -24.60 16.20
C HIS A 226 -18.42 -25.57 15.21
N ASP A 227 -17.81 -25.69 14.04
CA ASP A 227 -18.13 -26.70 13.03
C ASP A 227 -17.85 -28.11 13.57
N PHE A 228 -18.89 -28.95 13.57
CA PHE A 228 -18.80 -30.35 13.96
C PHE A 228 -17.75 -31.15 13.16
N ARG A 229 -17.43 -30.76 11.93
CA ARG A 229 -16.39 -31.39 11.11
C ARG A 229 -14.98 -31.19 11.69
N LYS A 230 -14.78 -30.12 12.47
CA LYS A 230 -13.52 -29.76 13.15
C LYS A 230 -13.42 -30.36 14.55
N LYS A 231 -14.46 -31.02 15.05
CA LYS A 231 -14.47 -31.71 16.35
C LYS A 231 -13.48 -32.87 16.37
N ARG A 232 -12.69 -32.96 17.43
CA ARG A 232 -11.78 -34.07 17.75
C ARG A 232 -11.92 -34.45 19.22
N VAL A 233 -11.47 -35.65 19.54
CA VAL A 233 -11.48 -36.20 20.91
C VAL A 233 -10.09 -36.73 21.21
N SER A 234 -9.48 -36.26 22.29
CA SER A 234 -8.20 -36.74 22.78
C SER A 234 -8.27 -38.23 23.08
N LYS A 235 -7.28 -38.99 22.60
CA LYS A 235 -7.17 -40.42 22.91
C LYS A 235 -6.63 -40.66 24.32
N ALA A 236 -5.96 -39.68 24.92
CA ALA A 236 -5.31 -39.82 26.21
C ALA A 236 -6.29 -39.59 27.38
N ASP A 237 -7.18 -38.59 27.27
CA ASP A 237 -8.06 -38.20 28.37
C ASP A 237 -9.53 -37.98 27.97
N GLY A 238 -9.89 -38.21 26.70
CA GLY A 238 -11.27 -38.06 26.21
C GLY A 238 -11.73 -36.61 26.05
N TYR A 239 -10.83 -35.62 26.23
CA TYR A 239 -11.15 -34.22 26.07
C TYR A 239 -11.58 -33.90 24.63
N THR A 240 -12.69 -33.18 24.48
CA THR A 240 -13.26 -32.85 23.17
C THR A 240 -12.88 -31.41 22.79
N TYR A 241 -12.26 -31.24 21.62
CA TYR A 241 -11.78 -29.95 21.14
C TYR A 241 -12.09 -29.71 19.67
N SER A 242 -12.09 -28.44 19.25
CA SER A 242 -12.07 -28.05 17.85
C SER A 242 -10.64 -27.76 17.40
N VAL A 243 -10.29 -28.17 16.18
CA VAL A 243 -9.02 -27.83 15.54
C VAL A 243 -9.16 -26.63 14.61
N ASP A 244 -8.02 -26.11 14.15
CA ASP A 244 -7.91 -25.05 13.14
C ASP A 244 -8.57 -23.72 13.52
N ILE A 245 -8.76 -23.46 14.81
CA ILE A 245 -9.36 -22.21 15.27
C ILE A 245 -8.35 -21.08 15.04
N PHE A 246 -8.81 -19.99 14.43
CA PHE A 246 -8.03 -18.76 14.27
C PHE A 246 -8.07 -17.97 15.58
N LYS A 247 -6.98 -18.00 16.34
CA LYS A 247 -6.82 -17.14 17.52
C LYS A 247 -6.18 -15.82 17.09
N LYS A 248 -6.99 -14.76 17.05
CA LYS A 248 -6.53 -13.38 16.80
C LYS A 248 -5.50 -12.96 17.86
N LEU A 249 -4.37 -12.43 17.40
CA LEU A 249 -3.33 -11.77 18.20
C LEU A 249 -3.41 -10.25 18.05
N VAL A 250 -3.49 -9.79 16.80
CA VAL A 250 -3.64 -8.37 16.43
C VAL A 250 -4.70 -8.28 15.35
N GLY A 251 -5.66 -7.37 15.48
CA GLY A 251 -6.67 -7.09 14.48
C GLY A 251 -6.22 -6.05 13.46
N ILE A 252 -6.78 -6.13 12.25
CA ILE A 252 -6.71 -5.03 11.29
C ILE A 252 -7.25 -3.74 11.93
N GLY A 253 -6.54 -2.63 11.77
CA GLY A 253 -6.87 -1.37 12.41
C GLY A 253 -6.36 -1.20 13.85
N ASP A 254 -5.85 -2.26 14.50
CA ASP A 254 -5.28 -2.13 15.84
C ASP A 254 -3.97 -1.34 15.80
N THR A 255 -3.75 -0.53 16.84
CA THR A 255 -2.48 0.18 17.03
C THR A 255 -1.44 -0.76 17.64
N VAL A 256 -0.28 -0.88 17.00
CA VAL A 256 0.81 -1.76 17.43
C VAL A 256 2.07 -0.94 17.68
N ASN A 257 2.61 -1.05 18.89
CA ASN A 257 3.85 -0.38 19.27
C ASN A 257 5.07 -1.18 18.78
N ILE A 258 6.01 -0.52 18.09
CA ILE A 258 7.12 -1.18 17.37
C ILE A 258 8.13 -1.86 18.31
N ASN A 259 8.21 -1.38 19.56
CA ASN A 259 9.16 -1.89 20.55
C ASN A 259 8.53 -2.65 21.71
N GLU A 260 7.22 -2.86 21.68
CA GLU A 260 6.52 -3.61 22.72
C GLU A 260 6.48 -5.11 22.40
N VAL A 261 6.67 -5.94 23.42
CA VAL A 261 6.54 -7.39 23.31
C VAL A 261 5.21 -7.77 23.92
N ALA A 262 4.33 -8.36 23.11
CA ALA A 262 3.11 -8.97 23.60
C ALA A 262 3.38 -10.43 24.02
N HIS A 263 2.85 -10.81 25.17
CA HIS A 263 3.06 -12.11 25.78
C HIS A 263 1.78 -12.93 25.73
N TYR A 264 1.87 -14.14 25.19
CA TYR A 264 0.77 -15.10 25.13
C TYR A 264 1.19 -16.42 25.77
N TYR A 265 0.24 -17.07 26.44
CA TYR A 265 0.47 -18.36 27.08
C TYR A 265 -0.42 -19.43 26.47
N PHE A 266 0.17 -20.59 26.23
CA PHE A 266 -0.47 -21.75 25.63
C PHE A 266 -0.15 -23.01 26.43
N HIS A 267 -0.94 -24.05 26.15
CA HIS A 267 -0.81 -25.37 26.76
C HIS A 267 -0.83 -26.45 25.67
N PRO A 268 -0.17 -27.59 25.88
CA PRO A 268 -0.28 -28.73 24.97
C PRO A 268 -1.74 -29.19 24.80
N THR A 269 -2.07 -29.66 23.60
CA THR A 269 -3.40 -30.22 23.32
C THR A 269 -3.53 -31.62 23.91
N GLU A 270 -2.44 -32.39 23.89
CA GLU A 270 -2.37 -33.74 24.43
C GLU A 270 -1.36 -33.79 25.59
N PRO A 271 -1.60 -34.60 26.63
CA PRO A 271 -0.73 -34.66 27.81
C PRO A 271 0.62 -35.33 27.53
N ASP A 272 0.75 -36.15 26.50
CA ASP A 272 1.98 -36.85 26.10
C ASP A 272 2.69 -36.19 24.90
N GLN A 273 2.25 -34.99 24.51
CA GLN A 273 2.76 -34.27 23.36
C GLN A 273 4.24 -33.88 23.54
N THR A 274 5.10 -34.24 22.58
CA THR A 274 6.56 -34.01 22.65
C THR A 274 7.05 -32.80 21.87
N SER A 275 6.16 -32.11 21.14
CA SER A 275 6.45 -30.84 20.47
C SER A 275 5.18 -30.08 20.17
N VAL A 276 5.24 -28.75 20.08
CA VAL A 276 4.12 -27.90 19.63
C VAL A 276 4.48 -27.18 18.34
N HIS A 277 3.55 -27.21 17.39
CA HIS A 277 3.62 -26.47 16.14
C HIS A 277 2.85 -25.15 16.27
N PHE A 278 3.55 -24.03 16.15
CA PHE A 278 2.94 -22.70 16.02
C PHE A 278 2.85 -22.35 14.55
N SER A 279 1.64 -22.26 14.02
CA SER A 279 1.37 -21.81 12.64
C SER A 279 0.75 -20.42 12.68
N PHE A 280 1.40 -19.45 12.04
CA PHE A 280 0.99 -18.05 12.00
C PHE A 280 0.23 -17.77 10.70
N HIS A 281 -0.86 -17.02 10.82
CA HIS A 281 -1.77 -16.73 9.73
C HIS A 281 -2.12 -15.23 9.70
N GLY A 282 -2.44 -14.72 8.51
CA GLY A 282 -2.85 -13.35 8.26
C GLY A 282 -4.11 -13.29 7.39
N THR A 283 -4.93 -12.27 7.58
CA THR A 283 -6.11 -11.99 6.73
C THR A 283 -6.49 -10.51 6.78
N GLU A 284 -7.20 -10.01 5.77
CA GLU A 284 -7.81 -8.68 5.80
C GLU A 284 -9.15 -8.64 6.55
N LYS A 285 -9.69 -9.79 6.97
CA LYS A 285 -10.93 -9.90 7.75
C LYS A 285 -10.74 -9.45 9.20
N GLN A 286 -11.74 -8.79 9.77
CA GLN A 286 -11.74 -8.40 11.19
C GLN A 286 -11.88 -9.61 12.14
N ASP A 287 -12.77 -10.53 11.76
CA ASP A 287 -13.25 -11.60 12.63
C ASP A 287 -13.27 -12.95 11.87
N ALA A 288 -12.08 -13.53 11.70
CA ALA A 288 -11.91 -14.91 11.22
C ALA A 288 -12.09 -15.90 12.38
N LEU A 289 -12.78 -17.02 12.13
CA LEU A 289 -13.03 -18.08 13.12
C LEU A 289 -12.10 -19.27 12.91
N TYR A 290 -11.85 -19.67 11.67
CA TYR A 290 -10.99 -20.79 11.31
C TYR A 290 -9.82 -20.36 10.43
N VAL A 291 -8.68 -21.05 10.50
CA VAL A 291 -7.49 -20.73 9.69
C VAL A 291 -7.59 -21.20 8.24
N ASP A 292 -8.60 -22.01 7.89
CA ASP A 292 -8.86 -22.51 6.54
C ASP A 292 -10.05 -21.83 5.84
N GLU A 293 -10.51 -20.70 6.37
CA GLU A 293 -11.44 -19.84 5.64
C GLU A 293 -10.77 -19.22 4.41
N GLU A 294 -11.58 -18.82 3.44
CA GLU A 294 -11.10 -18.05 2.28
C GLU A 294 -10.41 -16.74 2.75
N GLU A 295 -9.41 -16.28 2.00
CA GLU A 295 -8.67 -15.04 2.27
C GLU A 295 -7.85 -15.06 3.58
N ILE A 296 -7.49 -16.25 4.07
CA ILE A 296 -6.50 -16.42 5.13
C ILE A 296 -5.24 -17.06 4.57
N GLU A 297 -4.11 -16.44 4.85
CA GLU A 297 -2.81 -16.86 4.36
C GLU A 297 -1.93 -17.35 5.50
N ARG A 298 -1.21 -18.44 5.25
CA ARG A 298 -0.21 -18.95 6.19
C ARG A 298 1.09 -18.20 5.98
N LEU A 299 1.51 -17.44 6.99
CA LEU A 299 2.67 -16.55 6.93
C LEU A 299 3.97 -17.25 7.32
N GLY A 300 3.89 -18.23 8.22
CA GLY A 300 5.06 -18.93 8.74
C GLY A 300 4.72 -19.92 9.83
N SER A 301 5.73 -20.66 10.29
CA SER A 301 5.55 -21.56 11.43
C SER A 301 6.86 -21.98 12.07
N CYS A 302 6.80 -22.39 13.34
CA CYS A 302 7.92 -23.02 14.04
C CYS A 302 7.43 -24.22 14.88
N ILE A 303 8.32 -25.17 15.17
CA ILE A 303 8.04 -26.33 16.01
C ILE A 303 8.93 -26.25 17.25
N VAL A 304 8.35 -26.11 18.43
CA VAL A 304 9.08 -26.10 19.71
C VAL A 304 9.13 -27.52 20.27
N PRO A 305 10.32 -28.10 20.50
CA PRO A 305 10.45 -29.37 21.22
C PRO A 305 10.00 -29.25 22.67
N MET A 306 9.34 -30.28 23.20
CA MET A 306 8.91 -30.39 24.59
C MET A 306 9.39 -31.74 25.14
N PRO A 307 10.70 -31.85 25.48
CA PRO A 307 11.31 -33.13 25.84
C PRO A 307 10.82 -33.69 27.18
N ASP A 308 10.31 -32.84 28.08
CA ASP A 308 9.72 -33.22 29.36
C ASP A 308 8.19 -33.09 29.33
N THR A 309 7.50 -34.22 29.26
CA THR A 309 6.04 -34.29 29.22
C THR A 309 5.41 -34.59 30.58
N THR A 310 6.19 -34.61 31.68
CA THR A 310 5.71 -35.02 33.01
C THR A 310 4.57 -34.15 33.54
N LEU A 311 4.51 -32.88 33.15
CA LEU A 311 3.45 -31.95 33.52
C LEU A 311 2.19 -32.07 32.66
N GLY A 312 2.24 -32.83 31.56
CA GLY A 312 1.18 -32.94 30.56
C GLY A 312 0.57 -31.60 30.17
N LYS A 313 -0.76 -31.47 30.25
CA LYS A 313 -1.49 -30.23 29.92
C LYS A 313 -1.19 -29.05 30.84
N LYS A 314 -0.51 -29.26 31.98
CA LYS A 314 -0.08 -28.16 32.87
C LYS A 314 1.21 -27.50 32.40
N LEU A 315 1.91 -28.06 31.41
CA LEU A 315 3.05 -27.45 30.76
C LEU A 315 2.64 -26.09 30.18
N LYS A 316 3.53 -25.10 30.31
CA LYS A 316 3.30 -23.73 29.83
C LYS A 316 4.24 -23.41 28.68
N LEU A 317 3.64 -23.01 27.58
CA LEU A 317 4.34 -22.46 26.42
C LEU A 317 4.15 -20.96 26.42
N LYS A 318 5.24 -20.22 26.30
CA LYS A 318 5.24 -18.77 26.19
C LYS A 318 5.49 -18.39 24.74
N LEU A 319 4.66 -17.51 24.19
CA LEU A 319 4.89 -16.86 22.92
C LEU A 319 5.13 -15.37 23.19
N ASP A 320 6.32 -14.92 22.81
CA ASP A 320 6.71 -13.53 22.79
C ASP A 320 6.66 -13.03 21.34
N ILE A 321 5.71 -12.14 21.05
CA ILE A 321 5.59 -11.52 19.74
C ILE A 321 6.00 -10.06 19.81
N LYS A 322 6.91 -9.67 18.93
CA LYS A 322 7.33 -8.29 18.73
C LYS A 322 7.06 -7.94 17.28
N PHE A 323 6.09 -7.05 17.08
CA PHE A 323 5.86 -6.46 15.77
C PHE A 323 6.95 -5.44 15.50
N GLY A 324 7.85 -5.79 14.58
CA GLY A 324 8.84 -4.86 14.06
C GLY A 324 8.23 -3.97 12.98
N LEU A 325 9.12 -3.35 12.20
CA LEU A 325 8.73 -2.39 11.18
C LEU A 325 8.29 -3.06 9.88
N THR A 326 9.11 -3.96 9.35
CA THR A 326 8.86 -4.70 8.10
C THR A 326 8.63 -6.18 8.33
N GLU A 327 8.76 -6.63 9.57
CA GLU A 327 8.62 -8.02 9.98
C GLU A 327 8.08 -8.07 11.39
N PHE A 328 7.47 -9.19 11.80
CA PHE A 328 7.35 -9.49 13.22
C PHE A 328 8.19 -10.69 13.60
N LYS A 329 8.76 -10.60 14.80
CA LYS A 329 9.51 -11.65 15.44
C LYS A 329 8.60 -12.36 16.43
N ALA A 330 8.50 -13.67 16.31
CA ALA A 330 7.81 -14.50 17.25
C ALA A 330 8.78 -15.51 17.86
N THR A 331 8.92 -15.49 19.18
CA THR A 331 9.73 -16.44 19.94
C THR A 331 8.83 -17.30 20.81
N CYS A 332 8.83 -18.59 20.54
CA CYS A 332 8.04 -19.58 21.25
C CYS A 332 8.97 -20.38 22.18
N THR A 333 8.61 -20.51 23.45
CA THR A 333 9.45 -21.12 24.49
C THR A 333 8.63 -22.11 25.31
N ASP A 334 9.15 -23.33 25.50
CA ASP A 334 8.70 -24.19 26.60
C ASP A 334 9.34 -23.70 27.90
N VAL A 335 8.51 -23.21 28.82
CA VAL A 335 8.96 -22.61 30.08
C VAL A 335 9.63 -23.65 30.99
N THR A 336 9.32 -24.94 30.81
CA THR A 336 9.84 -26.02 31.66
C THR A 336 11.25 -26.41 31.26
N SER A 337 11.47 -26.69 29.98
CA SER A 337 12.78 -27.09 29.43
C SER A 337 13.66 -25.91 29.03
N ASN A 338 13.08 -24.71 28.89
CA ASN A 338 13.70 -23.51 28.33
C ASN A 338 14.11 -23.65 26.85
N GLU A 339 13.63 -24.70 26.16
CA GLU A 339 13.77 -24.84 24.71
C GLU A 339 12.96 -23.76 24.01
N SER A 340 13.54 -23.15 22.97
CA SER A 340 12.89 -22.07 22.25
C SER A 340 13.15 -22.12 20.76
N GLN A 341 12.19 -21.62 19.99
CA GLN A 341 12.32 -21.40 18.55
C GLN A 341 11.85 -20.01 18.21
N THR A 342 12.51 -19.40 17.23
CA THR A 342 12.17 -18.07 16.74
C THR A 342 11.85 -18.15 15.27
N VAL A 343 10.77 -17.50 14.87
CA VAL A 343 10.42 -17.28 13.47
C VAL A 343 10.33 -15.77 13.21
N MET A 344 10.84 -15.36 12.06
CA MET A 344 10.71 -14.02 11.52
C MET A 344 9.71 -14.10 10.37
N ILE A 345 8.69 -13.25 10.39
CA ILE A 345 7.65 -13.21 9.35
C ILE A 345 7.71 -11.83 8.72
N ASP A 346 8.10 -11.77 7.46
CA ASP A 346 8.28 -10.54 6.68
C ASP A 346 6.95 -10.12 6.04
N PHE A 347 6.51 -8.90 6.33
CA PHE A 347 5.27 -8.32 5.78
C PHE A 347 5.35 -8.02 4.28
N LEU A 348 6.55 -7.98 3.70
CA LEU A 348 6.78 -7.70 2.27
C LEU A 348 6.84 -8.98 1.41
N SER A 349 6.84 -10.15 2.05
CA SER A 349 6.94 -11.45 1.39
C SER A 349 5.58 -12.10 1.12
N VAL A 350 4.50 -11.39 1.46
CA VAL A 350 3.10 -11.83 1.44
C VAL A 350 2.36 -11.06 0.36
#